data_AF-A0A9W8XSQ0-F1
#
_entry.id   AF-A0A9W8XSQ0-F1
#
_cell.length_a   1.000
_cell.length_b   1.000
_cell.length_c   1.000
_cell.angle_alpha   90.00
_cell.angle_beta   90.00
_cell.angle_gamma   90.00
#
_symmetry.space_group_name_H-M   'P 1'
#
loop_
_entity.id
_entity.type
_entity.pdbx_description
1 polymer ?
#
loop_
_entity_poly.entity_id
_entity_poly.type
_entity_poly.pdbx_seq_one_letter_code
_entity_poly.pdbx_strand_id
1 'polypeptide(L)'
;MAHLYRTTLRRLSLGLEGNCTQQLSERAFTVPLAIRAFSNTSSGRTDGVFRELTAQRLQTPWIEALREQQAKGKSSAEASATAQSPKERELEPKRMNDSHHKVVLPLARDPWLLDTYLNSSGHIRLGTIFMDLDALSGVIAYKHTGDDVTTVTASCDRIVINHPLTEICDLELSGKVTYATGRSSMEITMQVAKAPQDGQPIKNEDTLIHCTMTMVALDPSTKKPVNVNPLVISTPEEKRLYALGERNSKVRKQRKEIALTKHSPNDLESDLIHAFWQKQLQ
;
A
#
# COMPACT_ATOMS: atom_id res chain seq x y z
N MET A 1 12.03 -50.40 -6.88
CA MET A 1 12.58 -51.22 -5.78
C MET A 1 13.05 -50.30 -4.67
N ALA A 2 12.50 -50.50 -3.48
CA ALA A 2 12.65 -49.66 -2.29
C ALA A 2 14.06 -49.67 -1.69
N HIS A 3 14.40 -48.63 -0.92
CA HIS A 3 14.76 -48.82 0.49
C HIS A 3 14.70 -47.51 1.28
N LEU A 4 13.81 -47.49 2.28
CA LEU A 4 13.78 -46.54 3.39
C LEU A 4 14.81 -46.95 4.46
N TYR A 5 15.34 -45.97 5.20
CA TYR A 5 15.86 -46.17 6.54
C TYR A 5 15.19 -45.20 7.53
N ARG A 6 14.54 -45.77 8.56
CA ARG A 6 14.05 -45.09 9.76
C ARG A 6 14.99 -45.46 10.91
N THR A 7 15.39 -44.49 11.72
CA THR A 7 16.18 -44.71 12.93
C THR A 7 15.31 -44.49 14.17
N THR A 8 15.25 -45.48 15.05
CA THR A 8 14.54 -45.50 16.33
C THR A 8 15.51 -45.21 17.47
N LEU A 9 15.11 -44.36 18.44
CA LEU A 9 15.85 -44.12 19.68
C LEU A 9 15.20 -44.88 20.83
N ARG A 10 16.01 -45.71 21.53
CA ARG A 10 15.64 -46.47 22.74
C ARG A 10 15.79 -45.59 23.99
N ARG A 11 14.84 -45.75 24.90
CA ARG A 11 14.80 -45.19 26.26
C ARG A 11 15.51 -46.15 27.22
N LEU A 12 16.38 -45.65 28.09
CA LEU A 12 16.96 -46.41 29.21
C LEU A 12 16.41 -45.85 30.53
N SER A 13 15.82 -46.74 31.33
CA SER A 13 15.39 -46.51 32.70
C SER A 13 16.34 -47.23 33.65
N LEU A 14 16.84 -46.53 34.66
CA LEU A 14 17.44 -47.15 35.85
C LEU A 14 16.95 -46.36 37.07
N GLY A 15 16.29 -47.06 37.98
CA GLY A 15 15.98 -46.59 39.33
C GLY A 15 16.92 -47.27 40.34
N LEU A 16 17.14 -46.60 41.46
CA LEU A 16 17.61 -47.21 42.72
C LEU A 16 17.27 -46.27 43.89
N GLU A 17 16.77 -46.89 44.94
CA GLU A 17 16.16 -46.33 46.15
C GLU A 17 17.19 -45.91 47.21
N GLY A 18 16.80 -45.02 48.12
CA GLY A 18 17.53 -44.71 49.35
C GLY A 18 16.79 -43.71 50.26
N ASN A 19 16.20 -44.21 51.35
CA ASN A 19 15.55 -43.46 52.43
C ASN A 19 16.54 -42.67 53.30
N CYS A 20 16.23 -41.43 53.70
CA CYS A 20 16.38 -40.95 55.09
C CYS A 20 15.66 -39.61 55.30
N THR A 21 14.97 -39.50 56.43
CA THR A 21 14.12 -38.41 56.91
C THR A 21 14.92 -37.15 57.31
N GLN A 22 14.39 -35.95 57.02
CA GLN A 22 14.22 -34.86 58.01
C GLN A 22 13.70 -33.54 57.39
N GLN A 23 12.68 -33.00 58.08
CA GLN A 23 12.30 -31.59 58.25
C GLN A 23 11.85 -30.76 57.04
N LEU A 24 10.53 -30.54 57.04
CA LEU A 24 9.80 -29.51 56.31
C LEU A 24 10.34 -28.10 56.63
N SER A 25 10.77 -27.39 55.59
CA SER A 25 10.82 -25.93 55.55
C SER A 25 10.10 -25.50 54.27
N GLU A 26 8.91 -24.92 54.43
CA GLU A 26 8.18 -24.28 53.33
C GLU A 26 9.00 -23.08 52.83
N ARG A 27 9.77 -23.30 51.77
CA ARG A 27 10.29 -22.23 50.92
C ARG A 27 9.43 -22.19 49.67
N ALA A 28 8.69 -21.11 49.50
CA ALA A 28 7.94 -20.82 48.28
C ALA A 28 8.88 -20.86 47.07
N PHE A 29 8.73 -21.86 46.22
CA PHE A 29 9.37 -21.92 44.91
C PHE A 29 8.63 -20.96 43.97
N THR A 30 9.09 -19.72 43.88
CA THR A 30 8.82 -18.89 42.70
C THR A 30 9.57 -19.49 41.52
N VAL A 31 8.84 -20.23 40.67
CA VAL A 31 9.34 -20.62 39.35
C VAL A 31 9.41 -19.35 38.50
N PRO A 32 10.60 -18.91 38.03
CA PRO A 32 10.64 -17.83 37.09
C PRO A 32 10.05 -18.36 35.78
N LEU A 33 8.96 -17.76 35.33
CA LEU A 33 8.41 -17.98 33.99
C LEU A 33 9.41 -17.38 33.00
N ALA A 34 10.43 -18.16 32.64
CA ALA A 34 11.35 -17.81 31.57
C ALA A 34 10.56 -17.86 30.27
N ILE A 35 9.96 -16.73 29.89
CA ILE A 35 9.39 -16.52 28.57
C ILE A 35 10.54 -16.70 27.60
N ARG A 36 10.56 -17.82 26.88
CA ARG A 36 11.49 -18.03 25.77
C ARG A 36 11.15 -17.01 24.69
N ALA A 37 11.94 -15.95 24.60
CA ALA A 37 11.92 -15.06 23.45
C ALA A 37 12.38 -15.88 22.23
N PHE A 38 11.46 -16.21 21.33
CA PHE A 38 11.76 -16.91 20.07
C PHE A 38 12.44 -16.02 19.02
N SER A 39 12.93 -14.84 19.42
CA SER A 39 13.63 -13.90 18.54
C SER A 39 14.88 -13.41 19.24
N ASN A 40 16.04 -13.81 18.72
CA ASN A 40 17.34 -13.26 19.09
C ASN A 40 17.92 -12.38 17.97
N THR A 41 17.09 -11.96 17.02
CA THR A 41 17.48 -10.98 16.02
C THR A 41 17.25 -9.59 16.61
N SER A 42 18.29 -8.76 16.58
CA SER A 42 18.12 -7.32 16.77
C SER A 42 16.99 -6.86 15.86
N SER A 43 16.03 -6.06 16.35
CA SER A 43 15.05 -5.43 15.48
C SER A 43 15.82 -4.67 14.41
N GLY A 44 15.82 -5.20 13.19
CA GLY A 44 16.39 -4.50 12.05
C GLY A 44 15.65 -3.17 11.97
N ARG A 45 16.34 -2.07 12.24
CA ARG A 45 15.85 -0.76 11.87
C ARG A 45 15.68 -0.83 10.36
N THR A 46 14.44 -0.88 9.88
CA THR A 46 14.16 -0.91 8.45
C THR A 46 14.75 0.35 7.84
N ASP A 47 15.84 0.15 7.09
CA ASP A 47 16.71 1.19 6.57
C ASP A 47 16.06 1.88 5.35
N GLY A 48 16.39 3.16 5.21
CA GLY A 48 16.31 3.94 3.97
C GLY A 48 14.92 4.29 3.44
N VAL A 49 14.25 3.34 2.80
CA VAL A 49 13.08 3.61 1.94
C VAL A 49 11.83 3.86 2.75
N PHE A 50 11.57 2.99 3.73
CA PHE A 50 10.42 3.18 4.60
C PHE A 50 10.55 4.51 5.34
N ARG A 51 11.75 4.92 5.76
CA ARG A 51 11.91 6.16 6.53
C ARG A 51 11.50 7.39 5.73
N GLU A 52 11.81 7.53 4.44
CA GLU A 52 11.36 8.69 3.66
C GLU A 52 9.84 8.67 3.43
N LEU A 53 9.29 7.52 3.08
CA LEU A 53 7.84 7.33 2.92
C LEU A 53 7.05 7.44 4.24
N THR A 54 7.70 7.18 5.38
CA THR A 54 7.10 7.22 6.72
C THR A 54 7.56 8.41 7.55
N ALA A 55 8.47 9.25 7.07
CA ALA A 55 8.93 10.45 7.78
C ALA A 55 7.77 11.42 8.06
N GLN A 56 6.73 11.36 7.23
CA GLN A 56 5.49 12.12 7.37
C GLN A 56 4.38 11.34 8.11
N ARG A 57 4.58 10.08 8.50
CA ARG A 57 3.60 9.32 9.29
C ARG A 57 3.61 9.81 10.74
N LEU A 58 2.41 9.83 11.34
CA LEU A 58 2.17 10.12 12.75
C LEU A 58 3.06 9.23 13.64
N GLN A 59 3.52 9.79 14.76
CA GLN A 59 4.43 9.13 15.71
C GLN A 59 3.83 7.88 16.38
N THR A 60 2.51 7.69 16.29
CA THR A 60 1.80 6.56 16.88
C THR A 60 1.58 5.46 15.85
N PRO A 61 1.99 4.21 16.13
CA PRO A 61 1.62 3.06 15.31
C PRO A 61 0.10 3.00 15.09
N TRP A 62 -0.33 2.77 13.85
CA TRP A 62 -1.77 2.78 13.50
C TRP A 62 -2.60 1.84 14.38
N ILE A 63 -2.07 0.68 14.76
CA ILE A 63 -2.78 -0.28 15.61
C ILE A 63 -3.07 0.29 17.01
N GLU A 64 -2.18 1.13 17.54
CA GLU A 64 -2.36 1.78 18.84
C GLU A 64 -3.40 2.90 18.71
N ALA A 65 -3.27 3.75 17.70
CA ALA A 65 -4.26 4.79 17.40
C ALA A 65 -5.67 4.21 17.17
N LEU A 66 -5.76 3.07 16.46
CA LEU A 66 -7.02 2.37 16.23
C LEU A 66 -7.61 1.81 17.52
N ARG A 67 -6.78 1.21 18.39
CA ARG A 67 -7.22 0.72 19.72
C ARG A 67 -7.72 1.87 20.59
N GLU A 68 -7.01 3.00 20.60
CA GLU A 68 -7.44 4.20 21.32
C GLU A 68 -8.77 4.73 20.78
N GLN A 69 -8.95 4.76 19.46
CA GLN A 69 -10.20 5.19 18.84
C GLN A 69 -11.36 4.23 19.19
N GLN A 70 -11.13 2.91 19.15
CA GLN A 70 -12.13 1.92 19.55
C GLN A 70 -12.47 2.00 21.04
N ALA A 71 -11.49 2.30 21.89
CA ALA A 71 -11.71 2.53 23.32
C ALA A 71 -12.55 3.80 23.56
N LYS A 72 -12.25 4.91 22.85
CA LYS A 72 -13.04 6.15 22.88
C LYS A 72 -14.44 5.95 22.30
N GLY A 73 -14.58 5.17 21.23
CA GLY A 73 -15.87 4.84 20.61
C GLY A 73 -16.80 4.01 21.51
N LYS A 74 -16.23 3.16 22.38
CA LYS A 74 -16.97 2.42 23.41
C LYS A 74 -17.44 3.31 24.56
N SER A 75 -16.70 4.37 24.91
CA SER A 75 -17.11 5.33 25.95
C SER A 75 -18.03 6.44 25.44
N SER A 76 -18.01 6.76 24.13
CA SER A 76 -18.83 7.81 23.52
C SER A 76 -20.23 7.35 23.06
N ALA A 77 -20.60 6.08 23.28
CA ALA A 77 -21.94 5.57 22.97
C ALA A 77 -23.05 6.24 23.83
N GLU A 78 -22.68 6.95 24.91
CA GLU A 78 -23.63 7.68 25.77
C GLU A 78 -23.74 9.20 25.47
N ALA A 79 -23.00 9.75 24.49
CA ALA A 79 -22.93 11.21 24.29
C ALA A 79 -22.97 11.70 22.82
N SER A 80 -23.67 11.01 21.91
CA SER A 80 -23.84 11.49 20.52
C SER A 80 -25.11 12.31 20.33
N ALA A 81 -25.06 13.59 20.69
CA ALA A 81 -26.04 14.59 20.28
C ALA A 81 -25.40 15.97 20.01
N THR A 82 -24.29 16.02 19.25
CA THR A 82 -23.86 17.25 18.58
C THR A 82 -22.92 16.91 17.42
N ALA A 83 -23.47 16.39 16.32
CA ALA A 83 -22.76 16.36 15.05
C ALA A 83 -22.73 17.80 14.51
N GLN A 84 -21.59 18.47 14.66
CA GLN A 84 -21.36 19.76 14.02
C GLN A 84 -21.48 19.60 12.50
N SER A 85 -22.17 20.55 11.86
CA SER A 85 -22.33 20.60 10.41
C SER A 85 -20.98 20.60 9.70
N PRO A 86 -20.86 19.99 8.50
CA PRO A 86 -19.60 19.99 7.74
C PRO A 86 -19.12 21.43 7.54
N LYS A 87 -17.89 21.71 7.97
CA LYS A 87 -17.26 23.01 7.77
C LYS A 87 -16.99 23.16 6.26
N GLU A 88 -17.59 24.17 5.64
CA GLU A 88 -17.37 24.44 4.22
C GLU A 88 -15.88 24.79 4.02
N ARG A 89 -15.19 24.03 3.16
CA ARG A 89 -13.73 24.13 2.97
C ARG A 89 -13.45 25.22 1.94
N GLU A 90 -12.63 26.20 2.31
CA GLU A 90 -12.02 27.13 1.36
C GLU A 90 -10.93 26.39 0.58
N LEU A 91 -11.20 26.09 -0.69
CA LEU A 91 -10.33 25.28 -1.54
C LEU A 91 -9.49 26.16 -2.46
N GLU A 92 -8.27 26.44 -2.02
CA GLU A 92 -7.30 27.15 -2.86
C GLU A 92 -6.86 26.30 -4.06
N PRO A 93 -6.84 26.86 -5.29
CA PRO A 93 -6.32 26.16 -6.46
C PRO A 93 -4.82 25.81 -6.29
N LYS A 94 -4.44 24.58 -6.63
CA LYS A 94 -3.06 24.08 -6.54
C LYS A 94 -2.48 23.74 -7.90
N ARG A 95 -1.17 23.85 -8.07
CA ARG A 95 -0.45 23.39 -9.26
C ARG A 95 -0.15 21.90 -9.16
N MET A 96 0.05 21.23 -10.29
CA MET A 96 0.47 19.81 -10.28
C MET A 96 1.77 19.61 -9.50
N ASN A 97 2.69 20.58 -9.57
CA ASN A 97 3.98 20.52 -8.88
C ASN A 97 3.86 20.58 -7.34
N ASP A 98 2.80 21.18 -6.79
CA ASP A 98 2.61 21.30 -5.34
C ASP A 98 2.36 19.93 -4.69
N SER A 99 1.75 19.01 -5.46
CA SER A 99 1.52 17.62 -5.05
C SER A 99 2.65 16.67 -5.45
N HIS A 100 3.65 17.14 -6.19
CA HIS A 100 4.71 16.28 -6.70
C HIS A 100 5.53 15.67 -5.57
N HIS A 101 5.80 14.37 -5.67
CA HIS A 101 6.68 13.67 -4.75
C HIS A 101 7.48 12.60 -5.48
N LYS A 102 8.70 12.38 -5.00
CA LYS A 102 9.61 11.36 -5.49
C LYS A 102 10.33 10.70 -4.33
N VAL A 103 10.62 9.41 -4.49
CA VAL A 103 11.38 8.57 -3.56
C VAL A 103 12.32 7.70 -4.36
N VAL A 104 13.56 7.57 -3.89
CA VAL A 104 14.57 6.70 -4.51
C VAL A 104 14.69 5.43 -3.69
N LEU A 105 14.53 4.28 -4.35
CA LEU A 105 14.78 2.95 -3.82
C LEU A 105 16.23 2.56 -4.14
N PRO A 106 17.15 2.52 -3.16
CA PRO A 106 18.56 2.18 -3.37
C PRO A 106 18.76 0.66 -3.51
N LEU A 107 18.02 0.00 -4.41
CA LEU A 107 18.02 -1.45 -4.57
C LEU A 107 19.38 -2.02 -5.02
N ALA A 108 20.21 -1.26 -5.72
CA ALA A 108 21.56 -1.69 -6.10
C ALA A 108 22.58 -1.42 -4.98
N ARG A 109 22.29 -0.48 -4.08
CA ARG A 109 23.20 -0.06 -2.99
C ARG A 109 22.97 -0.80 -1.67
N ASP A 110 21.73 -1.24 -1.41
CA ASP A 110 21.35 -1.95 -0.18
C ASP A 110 20.88 -3.38 -0.48
N PRO A 111 21.73 -4.40 -0.26
CA PRO A 111 21.39 -5.81 -0.47
C PRO A 111 20.26 -6.32 0.43
N TRP A 112 20.11 -5.80 1.65
CA TRP A 112 19.06 -6.23 2.56
C TRP A 112 17.70 -5.72 2.11
N LEU A 113 17.65 -4.46 1.66
CA LEU A 113 16.47 -3.93 1.01
C LEU A 113 16.16 -4.73 -0.25
N LEU A 114 17.14 -4.96 -1.13
CA LEU A 114 16.96 -5.72 -2.37
C LEU A 114 16.33 -7.10 -2.15
N ASP A 115 16.74 -7.83 -1.11
CA ASP A 115 16.17 -9.15 -0.77
C ASP A 115 14.64 -9.06 -0.50
N THR A 116 14.19 -7.95 0.10
CA THR A 116 12.75 -7.68 0.30
C THR A 116 12.00 -7.29 -0.97
N TYR A 117 12.67 -7.11 -2.11
CA TYR A 117 12.07 -6.84 -3.42
C TYR A 117 12.26 -8.00 -4.41
N LEU A 118 13.19 -8.93 -4.17
CA LEU A 118 13.43 -10.06 -5.07
C LEU A 118 12.53 -11.26 -4.77
N ASN A 119 12.28 -12.08 -5.79
CA ASN A 119 11.77 -13.43 -5.63
C ASN A 119 12.91 -14.46 -5.63
N SER A 120 12.59 -15.73 -5.40
CA SER A 120 13.57 -16.83 -5.38
C SER A 120 14.31 -17.05 -6.71
N SER A 121 13.80 -16.50 -7.82
CA SER A 121 14.42 -16.56 -9.15
C SER A 121 15.28 -15.32 -9.47
N GLY A 122 15.41 -14.36 -8.55
CA GLY A 122 16.21 -13.16 -8.73
C GLY A 122 15.52 -12.04 -9.53
N HIS A 123 14.20 -12.09 -9.73
CA HIS A 123 13.43 -11.01 -10.36
C HIS A 123 12.74 -10.12 -9.33
N ILE A 124 12.58 -8.83 -9.66
CA ILE A 124 11.84 -7.87 -8.84
C ILE A 124 10.36 -8.27 -8.77
N ARG A 125 9.84 -8.37 -7.55
CA ARG A 125 8.43 -8.62 -7.26
C ARG A 125 7.62 -7.36 -7.54
N LEU A 126 6.89 -7.34 -8.66
CA LEU A 126 5.98 -6.22 -8.99
C LEU A 126 4.98 -5.91 -7.86
N GLY A 127 4.58 -6.91 -7.08
CA GLY A 127 3.72 -6.72 -5.92
C GLY A 127 4.28 -5.74 -4.88
N THR A 128 5.60 -5.74 -4.63
CA THR A 128 6.20 -4.79 -3.67
C THR A 128 6.24 -3.38 -4.24
N ILE A 129 6.59 -3.23 -5.52
CA ILE A 129 6.54 -1.94 -6.21
C ILE A 129 5.12 -1.36 -6.19
N PHE A 130 4.08 -2.19 -6.37
CA PHE A 130 2.70 -1.71 -6.33
C PHE A 130 2.24 -1.31 -4.93
N MET A 131 2.73 -1.97 -3.88
CA MET A 131 2.50 -1.51 -2.50
C MET A 131 3.12 -0.13 -2.27
N ASP A 132 4.33 0.10 -2.78
CA ASP A 132 5.01 1.39 -2.64
C ASP A 132 4.33 2.49 -3.47
N LEU A 133 3.84 2.17 -4.68
CA LEU A 133 3.06 3.11 -5.49
C LEU A 133 1.75 3.51 -4.81
N ASP A 134 1.03 2.57 -4.17
CA ASP A 134 -0.17 2.91 -3.41
C ASP A 134 0.17 3.82 -2.22
N ALA A 135 1.24 3.52 -1.47
CA ALA A 135 1.71 4.38 -0.39
C ALA A 135 2.12 5.78 -0.87
N LEU A 136 2.87 5.87 -1.98
CA LEU A 136 3.26 7.12 -2.61
C LEU A 136 2.04 7.92 -3.07
N SER A 137 1.03 7.26 -3.64
CA SER A 137 -0.23 7.89 -4.06
C SER A 137 -0.96 8.53 -2.87
N GLY A 138 -0.94 7.87 -1.70
CA GLY A 138 -1.46 8.43 -0.45
C GLY A 138 -0.73 9.71 -0.04
N VAL A 139 0.61 9.72 -0.09
CA VAL A 139 1.41 10.91 0.24
C VAL A 139 1.11 12.06 -0.73
N ILE A 140 1.04 11.79 -2.03
CA ILE A 140 0.71 12.78 -3.05
C ILE A 140 -0.71 13.32 -2.84
N ALA A 141 -1.66 12.45 -2.50
CA ALA A 141 -3.05 12.83 -2.21
C ALA A 141 -3.11 13.79 -1.01
N TYR A 142 -2.45 13.48 0.10
CA TYR A 142 -2.41 14.35 1.28
C TYR A 142 -1.72 15.69 1.01
N LYS A 143 -0.62 15.71 0.23
CA LYS A 143 -0.01 16.98 -0.21
C LYS A 143 -0.99 17.85 -1.01
N HIS A 144 -1.84 17.22 -1.82
CA HIS A 144 -2.86 17.92 -2.60
C HIS A 144 -4.04 18.37 -1.74
N THR A 145 -4.58 17.53 -0.88
CA THR A 145 -5.82 17.83 -0.14
C THR A 145 -5.64 18.48 1.21
N GLY A 146 -4.48 18.33 1.85
CA GLY A 146 -4.29 18.66 3.26
C GLY A 146 -4.71 17.53 4.21
N ASP A 147 -4.37 17.72 5.50
CA ASP A 147 -4.56 16.74 6.58
C ASP A 147 -5.96 16.77 7.21
N ASP A 148 -6.81 17.70 6.79
CA ASP A 148 -8.18 17.90 7.28
C ASP A 148 -9.19 16.91 6.69
N VAL A 149 -8.76 16.08 5.73
CA VAL A 149 -9.59 15.05 5.10
C VAL A 149 -8.96 13.67 5.23
N THR A 150 -9.77 12.62 5.11
CA THR A 150 -9.27 11.27 4.95
C THR A 150 -9.22 10.92 3.46
N THR A 151 -8.04 10.63 2.92
CA THR A 151 -7.91 10.16 1.54
C THR A 151 -7.92 8.64 1.46
N VAL A 152 -8.64 8.07 0.50
CA VAL A 152 -8.69 6.62 0.25
C VAL A 152 -8.37 6.30 -1.21
N THR A 153 -7.73 5.16 -1.45
CA THR A 153 -7.54 4.61 -2.79
C THR A 153 -8.86 4.02 -3.29
N ALA A 154 -9.43 4.63 -4.34
CA ALA A 154 -10.69 4.16 -4.93
C ALA A 154 -10.45 3.14 -6.04
N SER A 155 -9.40 3.33 -6.85
CA SER A 155 -9.01 2.36 -7.87
C SER A 155 -7.54 2.50 -8.26
N CYS A 156 -6.92 1.36 -8.56
CA CYS A 156 -5.71 1.31 -9.38
C CYS A 156 -6.17 1.08 -10.82
N ASP A 157 -5.93 2.06 -11.70
CA ASP A 157 -6.57 2.09 -13.02
C ASP A 157 -5.73 1.38 -14.08
N ARG A 158 -4.81 2.11 -14.72
CA ARG A 158 -3.96 1.58 -15.78
C ARG A 158 -2.52 1.52 -15.29
N ILE A 159 -1.95 0.32 -15.34
CA ILE A 159 -0.53 0.05 -15.19
C ILE A 159 0.01 -0.32 -16.58
N VAL A 160 1.02 0.41 -17.05
CA VAL A 160 1.75 0.11 -18.28
C VAL A 160 3.18 -0.23 -17.89
N ILE A 161 3.61 -1.44 -18.19
CA ILE A 161 5.00 -1.87 -18.04
C ILE A 161 5.65 -1.65 -19.40
N ASN A 162 6.41 -0.57 -19.53
CA ASN A 162 7.09 -0.21 -20.77
C ASN A 162 8.29 -1.12 -21.01
N HIS A 163 9.05 -1.39 -19.94
CA HIS A 163 10.25 -2.21 -19.98
C HIS A 163 10.24 -3.19 -18.79
N PRO A 164 10.66 -4.45 -18.99
CA PRO A 164 10.72 -5.41 -17.89
C PRO A 164 11.81 -5.00 -16.88
N LEU A 165 11.53 -5.21 -15.59
CA LEU A 165 12.47 -4.98 -14.48
C LEU A 165 13.49 -6.12 -14.38
N THR A 166 14.34 -6.28 -15.40
CA THR A 166 15.33 -7.36 -15.48
C THR A 166 16.65 -7.01 -14.79
N GLU A 167 17.01 -5.73 -14.76
CA GLU A 167 18.26 -5.26 -14.19
C GLU A 167 18.06 -4.79 -12.76
N ILE A 168 18.94 -5.23 -11.86
CA ILE A 168 19.01 -4.71 -10.50
C ILE A 168 19.67 -3.33 -10.58
N CYS A 169 18.87 -2.30 -10.40
CA CYS A 169 19.27 -0.91 -10.37
C CYS A 169 18.47 -0.16 -9.32
N ASP A 170 18.96 1.00 -8.89
CA ASP A 170 18.17 1.88 -8.06
C ASP A 170 16.96 2.39 -8.86
N LEU A 171 15.81 2.53 -8.20
CA LEU A 171 14.58 2.96 -8.83
C LEU A 171 14.13 4.29 -8.26
N GLU A 172 13.66 5.22 -9.09
CA GLU A 172 12.91 6.38 -8.65
C GLU A 172 11.42 6.13 -8.86
N LEU A 173 10.64 6.23 -7.77
CA LEU A 173 9.19 6.28 -7.81
C LEU A 173 8.78 7.74 -7.68
N SER A 174 8.11 8.29 -8.67
CA SER A 174 7.66 9.67 -8.65
C SER A 174 6.25 9.83 -9.20
N GLY A 175 5.55 10.88 -8.77
CA GLY A 175 4.20 11.15 -9.23
C GLY A 175 3.66 12.48 -8.78
N LYS A 176 2.48 12.82 -9.31
CA LYS A 176 1.75 14.05 -9.02
C LYS A 176 0.27 13.88 -9.35
N VAL A 177 -0.57 14.73 -8.78
CA VAL A 177 -1.98 14.84 -9.21
C VAL A 177 -2.02 15.46 -10.60
N THR A 178 -2.60 14.74 -11.56
CA THR A 178 -2.68 15.18 -12.96
C THR A 178 -4.10 15.58 -13.38
N TYR A 179 -5.10 15.12 -12.65
CA TYR A 179 -6.48 15.51 -12.88
C TYR A 179 -7.27 15.54 -11.58
N ALA A 180 -7.99 16.63 -11.35
CA ALA A 180 -8.88 16.80 -10.21
C ALA A 180 -10.17 17.45 -10.70
N THR A 181 -11.30 16.84 -10.35
CA THR A 181 -12.64 17.28 -10.79
C THR A 181 -13.19 18.47 -10.00
N GLY A 182 -12.53 18.87 -8.92
CA GLY A 182 -13.05 19.83 -7.94
C GLY A 182 -14.20 19.29 -7.06
N ARG A 183 -14.74 18.10 -7.38
CA ARG A 183 -15.56 17.30 -6.47
C ARG A 183 -14.62 16.48 -5.59
N SER A 184 -14.85 15.19 -5.39
CA SER A 184 -14.17 14.42 -4.34
C SER A 184 -13.05 13.51 -4.81
N SER A 185 -12.87 13.36 -6.13
CA SER A 185 -11.88 12.44 -6.70
C SER A 185 -10.77 13.17 -7.45
N MET A 186 -9.57 12.61 -7.34
CA MET A 186 -8.37 13.05 -8.04
C MET A 186 -7.63 11.85 -8.62
N GLU A 187 -7.08 12.02 -9.82
CA GLU A 187 -6.22 11.05 -10.49
C GLU A 187 -4.75 11.44 -10.26
N ILE A 188 -3.97 10.47 -9.80
CA ILE A 188 -2.55 10.58 -9.57
C ILE A 188 -1.86 9.76 -10.65
N THR A 189 -0.99 10.42 -11.42
CA THR A 189 -0.11 9.74 -12.37
C THR A 189 1.25 9.58 -11.71
N MET A 190 1.73 8.35 -11.71
CA MET A 190 3.04 7.95 -11.19
C MET A 190 3.85 7.23 -12.26
N GLN A 191 5.16 7.22 -12.06
CA GLN A 191 6.09 6.45 -12.85
C GLN A 191 7.13 5.79 -11.95
N VAL A 192 7.66 4.67 -12.44
CA VAL A 192 8.83 4.00 -11.92
C VAL A 192 9.89 4.07 -13.00
N ALA A 193 11.03 4.67 -12.69
CA ALA A 193 12.16 4.79 -13.61
C ALA A 193 13.44 4.28 -12.94
N LYS A 194 14.46 3.96 -13.75
CA LYS A 194 15.82 3.82 -13.23
C LYS A 194 16.21 5.16 -12.58
N ALA A 195 16.77 5.12 -11.38
CA ALA A 195 17.16 6.34 -10.68
C ALA A 195 18.22 7.09 -11.52
N PRO A 196 17.96 8.34 -11.91
CA PRO A 196 18.93 9.10 -12.68
C PRO A 196 20.15 9.43 -11.81
N GLN A 197 21.29 9.70 -12.46
CA GLN A 197 22.43 10.29 -11.77
C GLN A 197 22.05 11.67 -11.22
N ASP A 198 22.70 12.09 -10.13
CA ASP A 198 22.38 13.35 -9.47
C ASP A 198 22.33 14.53 -10.45
N GLY A 199 21.20 15.23 -10.47
CA GLY A 199 20.96 16.40 -11.32
C GLY A 199 20.51 16.11 -12.75
N GLN A 200 20.43 14.85 -13.18
CA GLN A 200 19.93 14.48 -14.51
C GLN A 200 18.40 14.27 -14.51
N PRO A 201 17.69 14.68 -15.57
CA PRO A 201 16.27 14.34 -15.72
C PRO A 201 16.10 12.86 -16.08
N ILE A 202 14.96 12.28 -15.70
CA ILE A 202 14.56 10.94 -16.14
C ILE A 202 14.35 10.95 -17.66
N LYS A 203 14.99 10.01 -18.36
CA LYS A 203 14.75 9.77 -19.78
C LYS A 203 13.55 8.86 -19.97
N ASN A 204 12.85 9.01 -21.09
CA ASN A 204 11.71 8.15 -21.43
C ASN A 204 12.10 6.67 -21.52
N GLU A 205 13.32 6.38 -21.98
CA GLU A 205 13.89 5.03 -22.08
C GLU A 205 14.12 4.39 -20.71
N ASP A 206 14.42 5.20 -19.70
CA ASP A 206 14.64 4.75 -18.32
C ASP A 206 13.33 4.53 -17.55
N THR A 207 12.20 4.93 -18.13
CA THR A 207 10.87 4.74 -17.51
C THR A 207 10.39 3.31 -17.73
N LEU A 208 10.26 2.58 -16.63
CA LEU A 208 9.93 1.16 -16.63
C LEU A 208 8.41 0.95 -16.52
N ILE A 209 7.75 1.72 -15.65
CA ILE A 209 6.31 1.59 -15.39
C ILE A 209 5.65 2.98 -15.38
N HIS A 210 4.48 3.08 -16.01
CA HIS A 210 3.52 4.15 -15.74
C HIS A 210 2.30 3.60 -15.02
N CYS A 211 1.84 4.32 -14.00
CA CYS A 211 0.69 3.95 -13.21
C CYS A 211 -0.24 5.14 -13.03
N THR A 212 -1.54 4.87 -13.04
CA THR A 212 -2.59 5.84 -12.69
C THR A 212 -3.44 5.27 -11.57
N MET A 213 -3.62 6.05 -10.52
CA MET A 213 -4.49 5.70 -9.39
C MET A 213 -5.52 6.80 -9.17
N THR A 214 -6.74 6.41 -8.84
CA THR A 214 -7.79 7.34 -8.44
C THR A 214 -7.92 7.35 -6.93
N MET A 215 -7.72 8.52 -6.33
CA MET A 215 -7.91 8.77 -4.91
C MET A 215 -9.19 9.56 -4.67
N VAL A 216 -9.82 9.34 -3.51
CA VAL A 216 -11.04 10.05 -3.10
C VAL A 216 -10.83 10.66 -1.72
N ALA A 217 -11.16 11.93 -1.57
CA ALA A 217 -11.19 12.61 -0.28
C ALA A 217 -12.56 12.41 0.40
N LEU A 218 -12.53 12.04 1.67
CA LEU A 218 -13.68 11.81 2.53
C LEU A 218 -13.58 12.72 3.77
N ASP A 219 -14.73 13.14 4.26
CA ASP A 219 -14.84 13.79 5.57
C ASP A 219 -14.45 12.79 6.67
N PRO A 220 -13.51 13.13 7.58
CA PRO A 220 -13.04 12.21 8.61
C PRO A 220 -14.16 11.72 9.55
N SER A 221 -15.15 12.57 9.80
CA SER A 221 -16.29 12.33 10.70
C SER A 221 -17.43 11.59 10.00
N THR A 222 -17.95 12.12 8.89
CA THR A 222 -19.14 11.59 8.20
C THR A 222 -18.82 10.48 7.21
N LYS A 223 -17.53 10.31 6.84
CA LYS A 223 -17.05 9.40 5.78
C LYS A 223 -17.68 9.65 4.41
N LYS A 224 -18.33 10.80 4.20
CA LYS A 224 -18.90 11.19 2.91
C LYS A 224 -17.84 11.85 2.03
N PRO A 225 -17.95 11.75 0.69
CA PRO A 225 -17.01 12.40 -0.21
C PRO A 225 -17.04 13.93 -0.08
N VAL A 226 -15.86 14.55 -0.01
CA VAL A 226 -15.69 16.01 0.15
C VAL A 226 -14.89 16.60 -1.01
N ASN A 227 -15.10 17.89 -1.28
CA ASN A 227 -14.43 18.53 -2.41
C ASN A 227 -12.91 18.63 -2.22
N VAL A 228 -12.16 18.48 -3.31
CA VAL A 228 -10.68 18.59 -3.36
C VAL A 228 -10.26 19.86 -4.09
N ASN A 229 -9.05 20.34 -3.79
CA ASN A 229 -8.46 21.52 -4.42
C ASN A 229 -8.46 21.39 -5.95
N PRO A 230 -8.96 22.39 -6.70
CA PRO A 230 -8.89 22.38 -8.15
C PRO A 230 -7.44 22.55 -8.63
N LEU A 231 -7.13 22.03 -9.82
CA LEU A 231 -5.80 22.17 -10.42
C LEU A 231 -5.70 23.43 -11.28
N VAL A 232 -4.62 24.18 -11.09
CA VAL A 232 -4.18 25.25 -11.99
C VAL A 232 -3.28 24.66 -13.06
N ILE A 233 -3.68 24.80 -14.33
CA ILE A 233 -2.99 24.23 -15.48
C ILE A 233 -2.29 25.37 -16.23
N SER A 234 -0.96 25.37 -16.25
CA SER A 234 -0.18 26.46 -16.86
C SER A 234 0.53 25.99 -18.14
N THR A 235 1.27 24.88 -18.07
CA THR A 235 2.18 24.48 -19.16
C THR A 235 1.49 23.62 -20.23
N PRO A 236 2.03 23.55 -21.47
CA PRO A 236 1.50 22.66 -22.50
C PRO A 236 1.50 21.18 -22.09
N GLU A 237 2.50 20.76 -21.32
CA GLU A 237 2.60 19.40 -20.78
C GLU A 237 1.49 19.15 -19.75
N GLU A 238 1.28 20.06 -18.81
CA GLU A 238 0.19 19.98 -17.82
C GLU A 238 -1.18 19.92 -18.49
N LYS A 239 -1.38 20.70 -19.57
CA LYS A 239 -2.62 20.65 -20.38
C LYS A 239 -2.85 19.27 -20.99
N ARG A 240 -1.79 18.66 -21.53
CA ARG A 240 -1.85 17.30 -22.10
C ARG A 240 -2.18 16.27 -21.03
N LEU A 241 -1.53 16.32 -19.87
CA LEU A 241 -1.77 15.41 -18.75
C LEU A 241 -3.19 15.56 -18.21
N TYR A 242 -3.67 16.79 -18.04
CA TYR A 242 -5.02 17.05 -17.57
C TYR A 242 -6.08 16.52 -18.54
N ALA A 243 -5.90 16.76 -19.86
CA ALA A 243 -6.80 16.23 -20.88
C ALA A 243 -6.82 14.69 -20.91
N LEU A 244 -5.65 14.05 -20.69
CA LEU A 244 -5.56 12.61 -20.57
C LEU A 244 -6.32 12.10 -19.33
N GLY A 245 -6.15 12.73 -18.17
CA GLY A 245 -6.86 12.36 -16.95
C GLY A 245 -8.37 12.59 -17.04
N GLU A 246 -8.80 13.65 -17.73
CA GLU A 246 -10.22 13.88 -18.02
C GLU A 246 -10.80 12.75 -18.89
N ARG A 247 -10.07 12.35 -19.94
CA ARG A 247 -10.44 11.20 -20.78
C ARG A 247 -10.51 9.91 -19.97
N ASN A 248 -9.52 9.64 -19.12
CA ASN A 248 -9.50 8.46 -18.25
C ASN A 248 -10.72 8.44 -17.33
N SER A 249 -11.05 9.58 -16.73
CA SER A 249 -12.24 9.73 -15.89
C SER A 249 -13.54 9.46 -16.65
N LYS A 250 -13.67 9.95 -17.89
CA LYS A 250 -14.83 9.67 -18.76
C LYS A 250 -14.94 8.17 -19.06
N VAL A 251 -13.84 7.52 -19.41
CA VAL A 251 -13.78 6.07 -19.67
C VAL A 251 -14.15 5.27 -18.42
N ARG A 252 -13.66 5.62 -17.23
CA ARG A 252 -14.05 4.98 -15.97
C ARG A 252 -15.55 5.08 -15.72
N LYS A 253 -16.12 6.27 -15.90
CA LYS A 253 -17.56 6.49 -15.72
C LYS A 253 -18.37 5.65 -16.71
N GLN A 254 -17.98 5.64 -17.99
CA GLN A 254 -18.61 4.81 -19.02
C GLN A 254 -18.56 3.32 -18.65
N ARG A 255 -17.38 2.79 -18.27
CA ARG A 255 -17.21 1.40 -17.81
C ARG A 255 -18.11 1.06 -16.63
N LYS A 256 -18.28 1.98 -15.68
CA LYS A 256 -19.18 1.81 -14.54
C LYS A 256 -20.66 1.83 -14.94
N GLU A 257 -21.04 2.53 -16.00
CA GLU A 257 -22.40 2.48 -16.52
C GLU A 257 -22.68 1.16 -17.24
N ILE A 258 -21.78 0.69 -18.11
CA ILE A 258 -21.95 -0.59 -18.85
C ILE A 258 -21.64 -1.84 -18.02
N ALA A 259 -21.35 -1.71 -16.72
CA ALA A 259 -20.94 -2.83 -15.90
C ALA A 259 -22.07 -3.88 -15.81
N LEU A 260 -21.70 -5.16 -15.86
CA LEU A 260 -22.65 -6.29 -15.77
C LEU A 260 -23.42 -6.33 -14.43
N THR A 261 -22.97 -5.57 -13.43
CA THR A 261 -23.70 -5.38 -12.17
C THR A 261 -24.93 -4.49 -12.31
N LYS A 262 -25.03 -3.69 -13.38
CA LYS A 262 -26.17 -2.81 -13.69
C LYS A 262 -27.01 -3.30 -14.85
N HIS A 263 -26.36 -3.89 -15.86
CA HIS A 263 -27.01 -4.35 -17.09
C HIS A 263 -26.71 -5.84 -17.31
N SER A 264 -27.70 -6.59 -17.81
CA SER A 264 -27.43 -7.94 -18.31
C SER A 264 -26.49 -7.88 -19.52
N PRO A 265 -25.72 -8.96 -19.78
CA PRO A 265 -24.93 -9.07 -21.01
C PRO A 265 -25.80 -8.79 -22.23
N ASN A 266 -25.26 -8.04 -23.20
CA ASN A 266 -25.93 -7.87 -24.48
C ASN A 266 -25.81 -9.14 -25.35
N ASP A 267 -26.51 -9.18 -26.49
CA ASP A 267 -26.52 -10.36 -27.36
C ASP A 267 -25.10 -10.75 -27.82
N LEU A 268 -24.28 -9.77 -28.19
CA LEU A 268 -22.89 -10.00 -28.61
C LEU A 268 -22.01 -10.56 -27.48
N GLU A 269 -22.17 -10.04 -26.26
CA GLU A 269 -21.48 -10.54 -25.08
C GLU A 269 -21.95 -11.94 -24.70
N SER A 270 -23.24 -12.22 -24.83
CA SER A 270 -23.83 -13.54 -24.58
C SER A 270 -23.30 -14.58 -25.56
N ASP A 271 -23.27 -14.25 -26.85
CA ASP A 271 -22.67 -15.09 -27.90
C ASP A 271 -21.18 -15.35 -27.63
N LEU A 272 -20.45 -14.32 -27.19
CA LEU A 272 -19.03 -14.44 -26.83
C LEU A 272 -18.83 -15.37 -25.62
N ILE A 273 -19.64 -15.23 -24.57
CA ILE A 273 -19.60 -16.09 -23.38
C ILE A 273 -19.88 -17.55 -23.78
N HIS A 274 -20.91 -17.77 -24.59
CA HIS A 274 -21.26 -19.10 -25.09
C HIS A 274 -20.12 -19.71 -25.92
N ALA A 275 -19.49 -18.91 -26.80
CA ALA A 275 -18.34 -19.35 -27.58
C ALA A 275 -17.14 -19.72 -26.69
N PHE A 276 -16.88 -18.98 -25.61
CA PHE A 276 -15.84 -19.35 -24.64
C PHE A 276 -16.16 -20.65 -23.91
N TRP A 277 -17.41 -20.85 -23.49
CA TRP A 277 -17.85 -22.08 -22.83
C TRP A 277 -17.72 -23.30 -23.75
N GLN A 278 -18.14 -23.19 -25.01
CA GLN A 278 -17.99 -24.26 -26.00
C GLN A 278 -16.52 -24.68 -26.21
N LYS A 279 -15.59 -23.71 -26.21
CA LYS A 279 -14.16 -23.99 -26.32
C LYS A 279 -13.58 -24.74 -25.12
N GLN A 280 -14.15 -24.61 -23.93
CA GLN A 280 -13.68 -25.35 -22.74
C GLN A 280 -14.14 -26.82 -22.72
N LEU A 281 -15.15 -27.17 -23.51
CA LEU A 281 -15.66 -28.54 -23.61
C LEU A 281 -14.88 -29.41 -24.61
N GLN A 282 -14.02 -28.80 -25.44
CA GLN A 282 -13.15 -29.46 -26.41
C GLN A 282 -11.78 -29.73 -25.80
#